data_AF-A0A7Z0VKS3-F1
#
_entry.id   AF-A0A7Z0VKS3-F1
#
_cell.length_a   1.000
_cell.length_b   1.000
_cell.length_c   1.000
_cell.angle_alpha   90.00
_cell.angle_beta   90.00
_cell.angle_gamma   90.00
#
_symmetry.space_group_name_H-M   'P 1'
#
loop_
_entity.id
_entity.type
_entity.pdbx_description
1 polymer ?
#
loop_
_entity_poly.entity_id
_entity_poly.type
_entity_poly.pdbx_seq_one_letter_code
_entity_poly.pdbx_strand_id
1 'polypeptide(L)'
;MPLEYKKFLKNLGKSSGTFLQGTDIFFDSILEIQEWAVELLEEEGKSSLLPKNAFIIFMHQGYEFGYFLLGESEDPQVYFYSEGMNYPEARWESVSYFFENALAGEMQVRQEYEINRDSH
;
A
#
# COMPACT_ATOMS: atom_id res chain seq x y z
N MET A 1 -4.83 -1.91 15.46
CA MET A 1 -3.72 -1.22 14.79
C MET A 1 -2.39 -1.70 15.37
N PRO A 2 -1.55 -2.37 14.56
CA PRO A 2 -0.24 -2.91 14.97
C PRO A 2 0.68 -1.83 15.55
N LEU A 3 1.55 -2.20 16.50
CA LEU A 3 2.48 -1.27 17.14
C LEU A 3 3.47 -0.65 16.14
N GLU A 4 4.00 -1.43 15.20
CA GLU A 4 4.99 -0.93 14.23
C GLU A 4 4.39 0.08 13.25
N TYR A 5 3.15 -0.14 12.79
CA TYR A 5 2.42 0.84 12.00
C TYR A 5 2.21 2.15 12.78
N LYS A 6 1.88 2.10 14.07
CA LYS A 6 1.77 3.31 14.92
C LYS A 6 3.10 4.04 15.09
N LYS A 7 4.22 3.32 15.20
CA LYS A 7 5.56 3.91 15.28
C LYS A 7 5.93 4.59 13.96
N PHE A 8 5.66 3.94 12.84
CA PHE A 8 5.81 4.52 11.51
C PHE A 8 5.01 5.83 11.36
N LEU A 9 3.71 5.82 11.71
CA LEU A 9 2.86 7.01 11.66
C LEU A 9 3.41 8.18 12.50
N LYS A 10 4.00 7.89 13.67
CA LYS A 10 4.63 8.92 14.53
C LYS A 10 5.91 9.49 13.94
N ASN A 11 6.65 8.70 13.15
CA ASN A 11 7.92 9.10 12.56
C ASN A 11 7.71 9.85 11.24
N LEU A 12 6.72 9.46 10.41
CA LEU A 12 6.44 10.11 9.12
C LEU A 12 5.96 11.56 9.29
N GLY A 13 5.15 11.84 10.33
CA GLY A 13 4.67 13.19 10.63
C GLY A 13 5.77 14.21 10.96
N LYS A 14 7.03 13.78 11.06
CA LYS A 14 8.19 14.65 11.31
C LYS A 14 9.14 14.81 10.11
N SER A 15 9.01 13.99 9.05
CA SER A 15 9.97 13.99 7.95
C SER A 15 9.44 13.23 6.73
N SER A 16 8.93 13.95 5.73
CA SER A 16 9.05 13.50 4.34
C SER A 16 9.17 14.71 3.42
N GLY A 17 10.35 15.33 3.43
CA GLY A 17 10.74 16.21 2.34
C GLY A 17 10.76 15.40 1.04
N THR A 18 10.05 15.84 0.01
CA THR A 18 10.16 15.45 -1.41
C THR A 18 10.09 13.95 -1.80
N PHE A 19 9.95 13.01 -0.87
CA PHE A 19 10.26 11.58 -1.10
C PHE A 19 9.09 10.71 -1.60
N LEU A 20 7.90 11.27 -1.85
CA LEU A 20 6.67 10.50 -2.14
C LEU A 20 5.77 11.20 -3.17
N GLN A 21 6.34 11.92 -4.12
CA GLN A 21 5.56 12.68 -5.09
C GLN A 21 4.96 11.73 -6.12
N GLY A 22 3.67 11.37 -6.00
CA GLY A 22 2.96 10.48 -6.95
C GLY A 22 2.52 9.13 -6.38
N THR A 23 2.66 8.92 -5.07
CA THR A 23 2.06 7.79 -4.37
C THR A 23 1.37 8.31 -3.12
N ASP A 24 0.09 7.99 -2.96
CA ASP A 24 -0.71 8.38 -1.81
C ASP A 24 -0.31 7.56 -0.58
N ILE A 25 0.87 7.85 -0.04
CA ILE A 25 1.34 7.33 1.27
C ILE A 25 1.21 8.43 2.31
N PHE A 26 0.14 9.22 2.20
CA PHE A 26 -0.07 10.35 3.08
C PHE A 26 -1.34 10.18 3.87
N PHE A 27 -1.18 10.41 5.17
CA PHE A 27 -2.20 10.35 6.20
C PHE A 27 -3.53 11.01 5.80
N ASP A 28 -3.48 12.03 4.95
CA ASP A 28 -4.65 12.77 4.47
C ASP A 28 -5.57 11.92 3.59
N SER A 29 -5.04 10.94 2.86
CA SER A 29 -5.80 10.05 1.97
C SER A 29 -5.98 8.63 2.50
N ILE A 30 -5.56 8.34 3.76
CA ILE A 30 -5.65 6.96 4.31
C ILE A 30 -7.09 6.43 4.36
N LEU A 31 -8.08 7.32 4.56
CA LEU A 31 -9.49 6.98 4.55
C LEU A 31 -9.99 6.71 3.13
N GLU A 32 -9.58 7.58 2.20
CA GLU A 32 -9.95 7.51 0.78
C GLU A 32 -9.43 6.21 0.14
N ILE A 33 -8.18 5.82 0.42
CA ILE A 33 -7.63 4.57 -0.12
C ILE A 33 -8.29 3.31 0.46
N GLN A 34 -8.92 3.37 1.65
CA GLN A 34 -9.72 2.22 2.11
C GLN A 34 -10.95 2.04 1.20
N GLU A 35 -11.59 3.14 0.83
CA GLU A 35 -12.78 3.14 -0.02
C GLU A 35 -12.40 2.76 -1.45
N TRP A 36 -11.35 3.36 -2.02
CA TRP A 36 -10.91 3.07 -3.39
C TRP A 36 -10.47 1.63 -3.60
N ALA A 37 -9.83 0.99 -2.61
CA ALA A 37 -9.46 -0.42 -2.73
C ALA A 37 -10.69 -1.35 -2.79
N VAL A 38 -11.77 -0.97 -2.09
CA VAL A 38 -13.05 -1.68 -2.16
C VAL A 38 -13.69 -1.45 -3.53
N GLU A 39 -13.75 -0.19 -3.99
CA GLU A 39 -14.31 0.18 -5.29
C GLU A 39 -13.60 -0.56 -6.44
N LEU A 40 -12.25 -0.57 -6.45
CA LEU A 40 -11.46 -1.30 -7.45
C LEU A 40 -11.84 -2.78 -7.53
N LEU A 41 -11.96 -3.46 -6.39
CA LEU A 41 -12.33 -4.87 -6.37
C LEU A 41 -13.80 -5.10 -6.71
N GLU A 42 -14.69 -4.16 -6.40
CA GLU A 42 -16.10 -4.21 -6.81
C GLU A 42 -16.22 -4.09 -8.34
N GLU A 43 -15.48 -3.18 -8.96
CA GLU A 43 -15.46 -2.99 -10.41
C GLU A 43 -14.96 -4.25 -11.14
N GLU A 44 -14.00 -4.98 -10.56
CA GLU A 44 -13.52 -6.25 -11.11
C GLU A 44 -14.39 -7.48 -10.73
N GLY A 45 -15.45 -7.30 -9.93
CA GLY A 45 -16.28 -8.40 -9.44
C GLY A 45 -15.55 -9.33 -8.46
N LYS A 46 -14.54 -8.81 -7.75
CA LYS A 46 -13.57 -9.51 -6.89
C LYS A 46 -13.64 -9.06 -5.43
N SER A 47 -14.73 -8.44 -4.97
CA SER A 47 -14.86 -7.92 -3.59
C SER A 47 -14.58 -8.98 -2.50
N SER A 48 -14.76 -10.27 -2.80
CA SER A 48 -14.43 -11.36 -1.88
C SER A 48 -12.93 -11.54 -1.62
N LEU A 49 -12.06 -10.92 -2.42
CA LEU A 49 -10.60 -10.98 -2.26
C LEU A 49 -10.07 -10.08 -1.14
N LEU A 50 -10.89 -9.15 -0.63
CA LEU A 50 -10.51 -8.28 0.49
C LEU A 50 -11.14 -8.75 1.80
N PRO A 51 -10.34 -9.24 2.76
CA PRO A 51 -10.85 -9.60 4.08
C PRO A 51 -11.41 -8.39 4.84
N LYS A 52 -12.45 -8.60 5.64
CA LYS A 52 -13.09 -7.53 6.44
C LYS A 52 -12.17 -6.87 7.47
N ASN A 53 -11.11 -7.56 7.87
CA ASN A 53 -10.09 -7.06 8.78
C ASN A 53 -8.83 -6.56 8.04
N ALA A 54 -8.87 -6.43 6.71
CA ALA A 54 -7.81 -5.79 5.97
C ALA A 54 -7.74 -4.30 6.31
N PHE A 55 -6.52 -3.76 6.33
CA PHE A 55 -6.25 -2.35 6.48
C PHE A 55 -5.29 -1.92 5.37
N ILE A 56 -5.75 -1.06 4.47
CA ILE A 56 -4.97 -0.57 3.33
C ILE A 56 -3.91 0.40 3.84
N ILE A 57 -2.67 0.23 3.40
CA ILE A 57 -1.53 1.04 3.83
C ILE A 57 -0.91 1.89 2.72
N PHE A 58 -1.19 1.56 1.46
CA PHE A 58 -0.89 2.40 0.31
C PHE A 58 -1.81 2.04 -0.86
N MET A 59 -1.97 3.00 -1.77
CA MET A 59 -2.53 2.78 -3.10
C MET A 59 -1.65 3.50 -4.13
N HIS A 60 -1.51 2.91 -5.31
CA HIS A 60 -0.79 3.48 -6.43
C HIS A 60 -1.72 3.67 -7.62
N GLN A 61 -1.97 4.93 -7.98
CA GLN A 61 -2.70 5.36 -9.17
C GLN A 61 -4.09 4.70 -9.36
N GLY A 62 -4.72 4.26 -8.27
CA GLY A 62 -6.07 3.67 -8.28
C GLY A 62 -6.16 2.19 -8.67
N TYR A 63 -5.08 1.54 -9.12
CA TYR A 63 -5.13 0.16 -9.62
C TYR A 63 -4.21 -0.82 -8.88
N GLU A 64 -3.36 -0.35 -7.96
CA GLU A 64 -2.60 -1.22 -7.06
C GLU A 64 -2.77 -0.78 -5.61
N PHE A 65 -2.84 -1.75 -4.69
CA PHE A 65 -2.86 -1.44 -3.26
C PHE A 65 -2.13 -2.50 -2.44
N GLY A 66 -1.67 -2.08 -1.26
CA GLY A 66 -1.13 -2.98 -0.25
C GLY A 66 -1.90 -2.90 1.05
N TYR A 67 -2.03 -4.02 1.74
CA TYR A 67 -2.76 -4.11 3.00
C TYR A 67 -2.14 -5.11 3.97
N PHE A 68 -2.48 -5.00 5.25
CA PHE A 68 -2.22 -6.02 6.26
C PHE A 68 -3.51 -6.41 6.97
N LEU A 69 -3.50 -7.52 7.71
CA LEU A 69 -4.64 -7.98 8.49
C LEU A 69 -4.59 -7.47 9.94
N LEU A 70 -5.68 -6.85 10.39
CA LEU A 70 -5.86 -6.43 11.76
C LEU A 70 -6.03 -7.65 12.68
N GLY A 71 -5.26 -7.66 13.76
CA GLY A 71 -5.37 -8.67 14.82
C GLY A 71 -4.52 -9.92 14.61
N GLU A 72 -3.73 -10.01 13.54
CA GLU A 72 -2.82 -11.15 13.29
C GLU A 72 -1.55 -11.08 14.15
N SER A 73 -0.86 -9.94 14.16
CA SER A 73 0.37 -9.75 14.92
C SER A 73 0.67 -8.25 15.15
N GLU A 74 1.71 -7.97 15.92
CA GLU A 74 2.22 -6.59 16.13
C GLU A 74 3.03 -6.05 14.93
N ASP A 75 3.47 -6.94 14.03
CA ASP A 75 4.17 -6.63 12.78
C ASP A 75 3.70 -7.62 11.69
N PRO A 76 2.51 -7.40 11.10
CA PRO A 76 1.86 -8.38 10.22
C PRO A 76 2.49 -8.41 8.83
N GLN A 77 2.29 -9.51 8.12
CA GLN A 77 2.59 -9.65 6.69
C GLN A 77 1.84 -8.58 5.88
N VAL A 78 2.48 -8.06 4.84
CA VAL A 78 1.84 -7.16 3.86
C VAL A 78 1.50 -7.93 2.60
N TYR A 79 0.25 -7.78 2.18
CA TYR A 79 -0.31 -8.30 0.95
C TYR A 79 -0.37 -7.21 -0.10
N PHE A 80 -0.32 -7.62 -1.36
CA PHE A 80 -0.34 -6.73 -2.52
C PHE A 80 -1.39 -7.19 -3.53
N TYR A 81 -2.08 -6.24 -4.12
CA TYR A 81 -2.97 -6.46 -5.26
C TYR A 81 -2.67 -5.45 -6.36
N SER A 82 -2.79 -5.90 -7.60
CA SER A 82 -2.78 -5.07 -8.81
C SER A 82 -3.93 -5.52 -9.69
N GLU A 83 -4.57 -4.59 -10.38
CA GLU A 83 -5.67 -4.85 -11.31
C GLU A 83 -5.35 -6.04 -12.23
N GLY A 84 -6.34 -6.92 -12.43
CA GLY A 84 -6.17 -8.12 -13.24
C GLY A 84 -5.55 -9.32 -12.52
N MET A 85 -4.99 -9.16 -11.31
CA MET A 85 -4.56 -10.31 -10.50
C MET A 85 -5.76 -11.18 -10.08
N ASN A 86 -5.55 -12.50 -10.05
CA ASN A 86 -6.58 -13.43 -9.58
C ASN A 86 -6.72 -13.44 -8.06
N TYR A 87 -5.61 -13.22 -7.34
CA TYR A 87 -5.54 -13.22 -5.87
C TYR A 87 -4.45 -12.23 -5.41
N PRO A 88 -4.61 -11.59 -4.24
CA PRO A 88 -3.55 -10.83 -3.62
C PRO A 88 -2.34 -11.73 -3.26
N GLU A 89 -1.14 -11.18 -3.37
CA GLU A 89 0.11 -11.86 -3.05
C GLU A 89 0.64 -11.44 -1.68
N ALA A 90 1.13 -12.39 -0.87
CA ALA A 90 1.88 -12.10 0.35
C ALA A 90 3.28 -11.58 -0.02
N ARG A 91 3.37 -10.30 -0.35
CA ARG A 91 4.53 -9.71 -1.03
C ARG A 91 5.67 -9.30 -0.10
N TRP A 92 5.37 -8.80 1.10
CA TRP A 92 6.40 -8.37 2.05
C TRP A 92 6.20 -8.96 3.44
N GLU A 93 7.25 -9.60 3.96
CA GLU A 93 7.23 -10.43 5.17
C GLU A 93 6.67 -9.72 6.41
N SER A 94 6.82 -8.39 6.49
CA SER A 94 6.20 -7.60 7.56
C SER A 94 5.98 -6.14 7.18
N VAL A 95 5.18 -5.43 7.98
CA VAL A 95 4.97 -3.98 7.88
C VAL A 95 6.29 -3.23 8.10
N SER A 96 7.11 -3.64 9.08
CA SER A 96 8.44 -3.06 9.29
C SER A 96 9.33 -3.25 8.05
N TYR A 97 9.37 -4.47 7.50
CA TYR A 97 10.15 -4.75 6.31
C TYR A 97 9.72 -3.89 5.12
N PHE A 98 8.40 -3.77 4.90
CA PHE A 98 7.83 -2.92 3.86
C PHE A 98 8.32 -1.47 3.98
N PHE A 99 8.26 -0.88 5.17
CA PHE A 99 8.70 0.50 5.36
C PHE A 99 10.21 0.69 5.30
N GLU A 100 10.99 -0.27 5.79
CA GLU A 100 12.45 -0.17 5.83
C GLU A 100 13.09 -0.42 4.46
N ASN A 101 12.51 -1.29 3.63
CA ASN A 101 13.15 -1.79 2.41
C ASN A 101 12.34 -1.51 1.14
N ALA A 102 11.03 -1.72 1.18
CA ALA A 102 10.19 -1.66 -0.02
C ALA A 102 9.80 -0.24 -0.40
N LEU A 103 9.48 0.61 0.59
CA LEU A 103 9.03 1.99 0.36
C LEU A 103 10.06 2.83 -0.39
N ALA A 104 11.34 2.71 -0.02
CA ALA A 104 12.41 3.48 -0.63
C ALA A 104 12.89 2.91 -1.97
N GLY A 105 12.91 1.58 -2.10
CA GLY A 105 13.48 0.90 -3.27
C GLY A 105 12.49 0.63 -4.40
N GLU A 106 11.32 0.05 -4.10
CA GLU A 106 10.41 -0.41 -5.15
C GLU A 106 9.61 0.73 -5.79
N MET A 107 9.25 1.75 -5.00
CA MET A 107 8.47 2.87 -5.50
C MET A 107 9.26 3.81 -6.40
N GLN A 108 10.53 4.06 -6.04
CA GLN A 108 11.40 4.92 -6.84
C GLN A 108 11.71 4.28 -8.20
N VAL A 109 11.96 2.97 -8.21
CA VAL A 109 12.18 2.22 -9.44
C VAL A 109 10.92 2.22 -10.32
N ARG A 110 9.72 1.99 -9.75
CA ARG A 110 8.47 2.01 -10.53
C ARG A 110 8.16 3.38 -11.13
N GLN A 111 8.34 4.46 -10.38
CA GLN A 111 8.19 5.83 -10.92
C GLN A 111 9.15 6.10 -12.08
N GLU A 112 10.41 5.69 -11.97
CA GLU A 112 11.39 5.84 -13.04
C GLU A 112 11.01 5.02 -14.29
N TYR A 113 10.52 3.79 -14.11
CA TYR A 113 10.03 2.97 -15.23
C TYR A 113 8.82 3.59 -15.92
N GLU A 114 7.87 4.14 -15.19
CA GLU A 114 6.65 4.76 -15.73
C GLU A 114 6.93 6.07 -16.46
N ILE A 115 7.75 6.95 -15.89
CA ILE A 115 8.21 8.18 -16.54
C ILE A 115 8.89 7.86 -17.88
N ASN A 116 9.71 6.81 -17.91
CA ASN A 116 10.40 6.40 -19.14
C ASN A 116 9.48 5.71 -20.15
N ARG A 117 8.42 5.04 -19.70
CA ARG A 117 7.42 4.39 -20.57
C ARG A 117 6.54 5.39 -21.28
N ASP A 118 6.06 6.42 -20.58
CA ASP A 118 5.14 7.42 -21.14
C ASP A 118 5.87 8.52 -21.94
N SER A 119 7.20 8.45 -22.01
CA SER A 119 8.06 9.34 -22.83
C SER A 119 8.27 8.85 -24.28
N HIS A 120 7.61 7.77 -24.71
CA HIS A 120 7.74 7.16 -26.05
C HIS A 120 6.41 7.04 -26.79
#